data_AF-A0A955NKA0-F1
#
_entry.id   AF-A0A955NKA0-F1
#
_cell.length_a   1.000
_cell.length_b   1.000
_cell.length_c   1.000
_cell.angle_alpha   90.00
_cell.angle_beta   90.00
_cell.angle_gamma   90.00
#
_symmetry.space_group_name_H-M   'P 1'
#
loop_
_entity.id
_entity.type
_entity.pdbx_description
1 polymer ?
#
loop_
_entity_poly.entity_id
_entity_poly.type
_entity_poly.pdbx_seq_one_letter_code
_entity_poly.pdbx_strand_id
1 'polypeptide(L)'
;MTPTTFEIATDYVIEKYFKHSSYWKIDGCPYFSFYDLSALIENFGGVNETRNALDRFREKTIAAGFPGLHINMVMWGQTILPNEKVVSKPQELVKALGFDSVTSYVWIHHFHLTEFPETPYSDVMDGYLKYAREAEDLYEVPYYPNASVGWDSSPRTDQSGPFVNAGYPYTPVVTGNTPDAFREGLFNVRDILDTRSADQRILTLNCWNEWTEGSYLEPDTTYGFQYLEAVRSVFKELDYRDGRPKAEMRMEAKDQGVVLHHGDGPHSCDIYGARDVWVFESDREFYMHYDAAGPTGWLCSLAVSKDLVHWEKKGPILELGEPDAQDSKSASYGITYQEGENWHLFYLGTPNTS
;
A
#
# COMPACT_ATOMS: atom_id res chain seq x y z
N MET A 1 -28.90 -17.78 -9.12
CA MET A 1 -30.09 -16.91 -8.91
C MET A 1 -30.87 -16.87 -10.20
N THR A 2 -32.19 -17.12 -10.22
CA THR A 2 -32.94 -17.07 -11.49
C THR A 2 -33.22 -15.63 -11.93
N PRO A 3 -33.48 -15.36 -13.23
CA PRO A 3 -33.85 -14.02 -13.71
C PRO A 3 -35.04 -13.42 -12.94
N THR A 4 -36.07 -14.22 -12.65
CA THR A 4 -37.22 -13.78 -11.84
C THR A 4 -36.82 -13.36 -10.42
N THR A 5 -35.92 -14.11 -9.79
CA THR A 5 -35.43 -13.78 -8.44
C THR A 5 -34.61 -12.49 -8.47
N PHE A 6 -33.83 -12.27 -9.52
CA PHE A 6 -33.06 -11.04 -9.71
C PHE A 6 -33.95 -9.81 -9.88
N GLU A 7 -35.04 -9.92 -10.64
CA GLU A 7 -36.03 -8.84 -10.78
C GLU A 7 -36.63 -8.45 -9.41
N ILE A 8 -37.06 -9.44 -8.63
CA ILE A 8 -37.61 -9.22 -7.28
C ILE A 8 -36.55 -8.59 -6.36
N ALA A 9 -35.31 -9.09 -6.41
CA ALA A 9 -34.22 -8.59 -5.57
C ALA A 9 -33.87 -7.14 -5.90
N THR A 10 -33.79 -6.80 -7.18
CA THR A 10 -33.47 -5.43 -7.63
C THR A 10 -34.60 -4.45 -7.32
N ASP A 11 -35.87 -4.85 -7.47
CA ASP A 11 -37.01 -4.04 -7.04
C ASP A 11 -36.96 -3.75 -5.54
N TYR A 12 -36.71 -4.79 -4.75
CA TYR A 12 -36.62 -4.68 -3.29
C TYR A 12 -35.46 -3.76 -2.87
N VAL A 13 -34.29 -3.90 -3.48
CA VAL A 13 -33.11 -3.08 -3.16
C VAL A 13 -33.33 -1.61 -3.51
N ILE A 14 -33.94 -1.33 -4.66
CA ILE A 14 -34.29 0.05 -5.06
C ILE A 14 -35.27 0.68 -4.07
N GLU A 15 -36.32 -0.07 -3.71
CA GLU A 15 -37.39 0.45 -2.86
C GLU A 15 -36.92 0.67 -1.41
N LYS A 16 -36.17 -0.30 -0.86
CA LYS A 16 -35.86 -0.34 0.58
C LYS A 16 -34.50 0.26 0.93
N TYR A 17 -33.48 0.11 0.07
CA TYR A 17 -32.10 0.42 0.45
C TYR A 17 -31.54 1.64 -0.26
N PHE A 18 -31.69 1.78 -1.58
CA PHE A 18 -31.07 2.89 -2.33
C PHE A 18 -31.51 4.28 -1.82
N LYS A 19 -32.73 4.38 -1.31
CA LYS A 19 -33.31 5.61 -0.74
C LYS A 19 -32.81 5.94 0.66
N HIS A 20 -32.18 4.99 1.35
CA HIS A 20 -31.63 5.25 2.67
C HIS A 20 -30.48 6.26 2.57
N SER A 21 -30.42 7.22 3.49
CA SER A 21 -29.41 8.29 3.47
C SER A 21 -27.98 7.76 3.63
N SER A 22 -27.81 6.67 4.36
CA SER A 22 -26.51 5.98 4.52
C SER A 22 -26.14 5.06 3.36
N TYR A 23 -26.99 4.90 2.33
CA TYR A 23 -26.63 4.07 1.17
C TYR A 23 -25.55 4.79 0.36
N TRP A 24 -24.42 4.13 0.17
CA TRP A 24 -23.28 4.71 -0.52
C TRP A 24 -23.55 4.88 -2.01
N LYS A 25 -23.10 6.03 -2.54
CA LYS A 25 -23.34 6.48 -3.91
C LYS A 25 -22.06 7.06 -4.48
N ILE A 26 -21.86 6.86 -5.78
CA ILE A 26 -20.81 7.51 -6.57
C ILE A 26 -21.53 8.45 -7.53
N ASP A 27 -21.22 9.74 -7.48
CA ASP A 27 -21.88 10.79 -8.28
C ASP A 27 -23.43 10.78 -8.19
N GLY A 28 -23.94 10.42 -7.01
CA GLY A 28 -25.38 10.30 -6.75
C GLY A 28 -26.02 9.00 -7.24
N CYS A 29 -25.31 8.16 -8.01
CA CYS A 29 -25.72 6.83 -8.43
C CYS A 29 -25.50 5.82 -7.29
N PRO A 30 -26.52 5.03 -6.87
CA PRO A 30 -26.32 3.95 -5.92
C PRO A 30 -25.26 2.96 -6.42
N TYR A 31 -24.36 2.53 -5.53
CA TYR A 31 -23.34 1.54 -5.84
C TYR A 31 -23.86 0.11 -5.61
N PHE A 32 -23.70 -0.79 -6.58
CA PHE A 32 -24.07 -2.20 -6.44
C PHE A 32 -23.00 -3.11 -7.04
N SER A 33 -22.47 -4.06 -6.26
CA SER A 33 -21.35 -4.91 -6.68
C SER A 33 -21.79 -6.35 -6.95
N PHE A 34 -21.28 -6.93 -8.03
CA PHE A 34 -21.49 -8.33 -8.40
C PHE A 34 -20.23 -9.15 -8.11
N TYR A 35 -20.37 -10.17 -7.25
CA TYR A 35 -19.26 -11.02 -6.82
C TYR A 35 -18.85 -12.03 -7.90
N ASP A 36 -19.75 -12.93 -8.29
CA ASP A 36 -19.45 -14.00 -9.26
C ASP A 36 -20.07 -13.71 -10.63
N LEU A 37 -19.25 -13.19 -11.54
CA LEU A 37 -19.67 -12.85 -12.90
C LEU A 37 -20.01 -14.08 -13.73
N SER A 38 -19.25 -15.16 -13.61
CA SER A 38 -19.48 -16.38 -14.39
C SER A 38 -20.83 -16.99 -14.03
N ALA A 39 -21.14 -17.09 -12.73
CA ALA A 39 -22.44 -17.54 -12.28
C ALA A 39 -23.56 -16.59 -12.71
N LEU A 40 -23.33 -15.28 -12.72
CA LEU A 40 -24.31 -14.32 -13.23
C LEU A 40 -24.64 -14.59 -14.70
N ILE A 41 -23.64 -14.70 -15.57
CA ILE A 41 -23.84 -14.94 -17.01
C ILE A 41 -24.56 -16.27 -17.25
N GLU A 42 -24.13 -17.34 -16.57
CA GLU A 42 -24.75 -18.67 -16.69
C GLU A 42 -26.22 -18.67 -16.24
N ASN A 43 -26.52 -17.98 -15.14
CA ASN A 43 -27.89 -17.88 -14.62
C ASN A 43 -28.86 -17.15 -15.56
N PHE A 44 -28.36 -16.19 -16.35
CA PHE A 44 -29.15 -15.44 -17.32
C PHE A 44 -29.16 -16.08 -18.71
N GLY A 45 -28.28 -17.06 -18.97
CA GLY A 45 -28.23 -17.81 -20.22
C GLY A 45 -27.30 -17.23 -21.29
N GLY A 46 -26.54 -16.18 -20.97
CA GLY A 46 -25.62 -15.55 -21.91
C GLY A 46 -25.36 -14.07 -21.63
N VAL A 47 -24.32 -13.54 -22.29
CA VAL A 47 -23.87 -12.15 -22.12
C VAL A 47 -24.96 -11.15 -22.50
N ASN A 48 -25.72 -11.40 -23.57
CA ASN A 48 -26.75 -10.48 -24.04
C ASN A 48 -27.93 -10.42 -23.06
N GLU A 49 -28.35 -11.58 -22.54
CA GLU A 49 -29.41 -11.73 -21.58
C GLU A 49 -29.03 -11.08 -20.23
N THR A 50 -27.77 -11.26 -19.80
CA THR A 50 -27.24 -10.55 -18.63
C THR A 50 -27.22 -9.04 -18.86
N ARG A 51 -26.74 -8.57 -20.01
CA ARG A 51 -26.71 -7.14 -20.33
C ARG A 51 -28.11 -6.52 -20.26
N ASN A 52 -29.10 -7.18 -20.85
CA ASN A 52 -30.50 -6.71 -20.81
C ASN A 52 -31.03 -6.62 -19.38
N ALA A 53 -30.69 -7.58 -18.51
CA ALA A 53 -31.10 -7.56 -17.11
C ALA A 53 -30.43 -6.41 -16.32
N LEU A 54 -29.14 -6.15 -16.57
CA LEU A 54 -28.42 -5.03 -15.96
C LEU A 54 -28.96 -3.68 -16.43
N ASP A 55 -29.29 -3.54 -17.72
CA ASP A 55 -29.95 -2.35 -18.25
C ASP A 55 -31.32 -2.13 -17.64
N ARG A 56 -32.10 -3.20 -17.50
CA ARG A 56 -33.39 -3.12 -16.83
C ARG A 56 -33.24 -2.66 -15.38
N PHE A 57 -32.20 -3.11 -14.67
CA PHE A 57 -31.91 -2.65 -13.33
C PHE A 57 -31.57 -1.15 -13.29
N ARG A 58 -30.79 -0.65 -14.26
CA ARG A 58 -30.53 0.79 -14.41
C ARG A 58 -31.81 1.58 -14.69
N GLU A 59 -32.64 1.13 -15.63
CA GLU A 59 -33.92 1.76 -15.97
C GLU A 59 -34.82 1.92 -14.74
N LYS A 60 -34.97 0.86 -13.95
CA LYS A 60 -35.77 0.88 -12.72
C LYS A 60 -35.19 1.83 -11.67
N THR A 61 -33.86 1.89 -11.57
CA THR A 61 -33.18 2.81 -10.64
C THR A 61 -33.39 4.26 -11.06
N ILE A 62 -33.30 4.58 -12.35
CA ILE A 62 -33.60 5.92 -12.87
C ILE A 62 -35.08 6.28 -12.65
N ALA A 63 -36.00 5.35 -12.92
CA ALA A 63 -37.43 5.55 -12.69
C ALA A 63 -37.77 5.80 -11.20
N ALA A 64 -36.93 5.32 -10.28
CA ALA A 64 -37.05 5.58 -8.85
C ALA A 64 -36.51 6.96 -8.41
N GLY A 65 -35.97 7.76 -9.33
CA GLY A 65 -35.55 9.15 -9.11
C GLY A 65 -34.03 9.35 -8.95
N PHE A 66 -33.22 8.33 -9.21
CA PHE A 66 -31.75 8.44 -9.20
C PHE A 66 -31.22 8.88 -10.57
N PRO A 67 -30.04 9.54 -10.64
CA PRO A 67 -29.42 9.89 -11.92
C PRO A 67 -28.99 8.66 -12.75
N GLY A 68 -28.75 7.54 -12.07
CA GLY A 68 -28.30 6.28 -12.66
C GLY A 68 -28.08 5.23 -11.58
N LEU A 69 -27.35 4.18 -11.94
CA LEU A 69 -26.90 3.10 -11.07
C LEU A 69 -25.44 2.80 -11.42
N HIS A 70 -24.57 2.80 -10.42
CA HIS A 70 -23.16 2.43 -10.56
C HIS A 70 -23.02 0.94 -10.24
N ILE A 71 -22.80 0.10 -11.25
CA ILE A 71 -22.55 -1.32 -11.03
C ILE A 71 -21.06 -1.63 -11.10
N ASN A 72 -20.60 -2.40 -10.13
CA ASN A 72 -19.21 -2.81 -10.00
C ASN A 72 -19.07 -4.32 -10.22
N MET A 73 -17.99 -4.70 -10.89
CA MET A 73 -17.60 -6.09 -11.08
C MET A 73 -16.47 -6.46 -10.12
N VAL A 74 -16.65 -7.52 -9.33
CA VAL A 74 -15.52 -8.19 -8.67
C VAL A 74 -14.83 -9.08 -9.68
N MET A 75 -13.51 -8.94 -9.81
CA MET A 75 -12.68 -9.75 -10.68
C MET A 75 -11.70 -10.59 -9.88
N TRP A 76 -11.44 -11.79 -10.39
CA TRP A 76 -10.35 -12.66 -9.94
C TRP A 76 -9.63 -13.28 -11.15
N GLY A 77 -8.31 -13.42 -11.02
CA GLY A 77 -7.47 -14.07 -12.04
C GLY A 77 -7.37 -15.58 -11.87
N GLN A 78 -7.72 -16.10 -10.68
CA GLN A 78 -7.76 -17.52 -10.36
C GLN A 78 -8.88 -17.83 -9.37
N THR A 79 -9.23 -19.11 -9.28
CA THR A 79 -10.29 -19.63 -8.41
C THR A 79 -9.69 -20.16 -7.10
N ILE A 80 -10.34 -19.87 -5.97
CA ILE A 80 -10.03 -20.42 -4.65
C ILE A 80 -11.06 -21.49 -4.29
N LEU A 81 -12.34 -21.18 -4.51
CA LEU A 81 -13.45 -22.05 -4.18
C LEU A 81 -13.77 -23.00 -5.34
N PRO A 82 -14.26 -24.23 -5.07
CA PRO A 82 -14.51 -25.23 -6.12
C PRO A 82 -15.51 -24.82 -7.20
N ASN A 83 -16.41 -23.87 -6.90
CA ASN A 83 -17.47 -23.44 -7.83
C ASN A 83 -17.13 -22.17 -8.60
N GLU A 84 -15.99 -21.53 -8.29
CA GLU A 84 -15.56 -20.33 -9.00
C GLU A 84 -15.04 -20.69 -10.40
N LYS A 85 -15.14 -19.73 -11.32
CA LYS A 85 -14.63 -19.86 -12.69
C LYS A 85 -13.84 -18.60 -13.05
N VAL A 86 -12.71 -18.78 -13.71
CA VAL A 86 -11.97 -17.64 -14.27
C VAL A 86 -12.70 -17.15 -15.51
N VAL A 87 -12.89 -15.84 -15.57
CA VAL A 87 -13.49 -15.17 -16.73
C VAL A 87 -12.43 -15.01 -17.83
N SER A 88 -12.73 -15.47 -19.04
CA SER A 88 -11.87 -15.19 -20.20
C SER A 88 -12.09 -13.76 -20.69
N LYS A 89 -10.99 -13.03 -20.91
CA LYS A 89 -10.99 -11.64 -21.41
C LYS A 89 -11.92 -10.70 -20.63
N PRO A 90 -11.66 -10.50 -19.33
CA PRO A 90 -12.55 -9.72 -18.46
C PRO A 90 -12.85 -8.30 -18.97
N GLN A 91 -11.91 -7.66 -19.64
CA GLN A 91 -12.07 -6.33 -20.24
C GLN A 91 -13.15 -6.29 -21.33
N GLU A 92 -13.31 -7.35 -22.12
CA GLU A 92 -14.37 -7.43 -23.13
C GLU A 92 -15.75 -7.55 -22.46
N LEU A 93 -15.84 -8.28 -21.34
CA LEU A 93 -17.09 -8.46 -20.61
C LEU A 93 -17.51 -7.23 -19.81
N VAL A 94 -16.56 -6.50 -19.20
CA VAL A 94 -16.82 -5.19 -18.57
C VAL A 94 -17.56 -4.28 -19.53
N LYS A 95 -17.05 -4.17 -20.76
CA LYS A 95 -17.66 -3.35 -21.81
C LYS A 95 -19.00 -3.92 -22.30
N ALA A 96 -19.05 -5.22 -22.58
CA ALA A 96 -20.25 -5.87 -23.13
C ALA A 96 -21.44 -5.81 -22.16
N LEU A 97 -21.18 -5.99 -20.86
CA LEU A 97 -22.20 -5.93 -19.81
C LEU A 97 -22.40 -4.50 -19.29
N GLY A 98 -21.51 -3.58 -19.66
CA GLY A 98 -21.51 -2.18 -19.28
C GLY A 98 -21.35 -2.03 -17.77
N PHE A 99 -20.30 -2.55 -17.17
CA PHE A 99 -19.94 -2.22 -15.80
C PHE A 99 -19.32 -0.82 -15.72
N ASP A 100 -19.52 -0.14 -14.59
CA ASP A 100 -19.00 1.21 -14.37
C ASP A 100 -17.66 1.21 -13.62
N SER A 101 -17.32 0.11 -12.95
CA SER A 101 -16.02 -0.09 -12.30
C SER A 101 -15.69 -1.56 -12.10
N VAL A 102 -14.42 -1.83 -11.79
CA VAL A 102 -13.90 -3.15 -11.43
C VAL A 102 -13.21 -3.08 -10.07
N THR A 103 -13.25 -4.14 -9.29
CA THR A 103 -12.46 -4.28 -8.05
C THR A 103 -11.93 -5.70 -7.91
N SER A 104 -10.96 -5.89 -7.03
CA SER A 104 -10.61 -7.19 -6.47
C SER A 104 -11.37 -7.45 -5.17
N TYR A 105 -11.47 -8.73 -4.76
CA TYR A 105 -12.06 -9.11 -3.48
C TYR A 105 -10.99 -9.41 -2.43
N VAL A 106 -10.14 -10.41 -2.67
CA VAL A 106 -9.03 -10.81 -1.79
C VAL A 106 -7.77 -10.95 -2.62
N TRP A 107 -6.60 -10.66 -2.06
CA TRP A 107 -5.34 -10.67 -2.81
C TRP A 107 -4.99 -12.01 -3.44
N ILE A 108 -5.36 -13.12 -2.79
CA ILE A 108 -5.08 -14.46 -3.31
C ILE A 108 -5.95 -14.84 -4.52
N HIS A 109 -6.89 -14.01 -4.96
CA HIS A 109 -7.49 -14.09 -6.29
C HIS A 109 -6.55 -13.67 -7.43
N HIS A 110 -5.44 -13.02 -7.10
CA HIS A 110 -4.47 -12.47 -8.05
C HIS A 110 -3.04 -12.95 -7.78
N PHE A 111 -2.82 -13.66 -6.67
CA PHE A 111 -1.54 -14.26 -6.32
C PHE A 111 -1.72 -15.70 -5.84
N HIS A 112 -1.03 -16.65 -6.49
CA HIS A 112 -1.12 -18.07 -6.14
C HIS A 112 -0.22 -18.37 -4.94
N LEU A 113 -0.79 -18.97 -3.89
CA LEU A 113 -0.03 -19.42 -2.73
C LEU A 113 0.78 -20.67 -3.11
N THR A 114 2.07 -20.49 -3.39
CA THR A 114 2.93 -21.55 -3.95
C THR A 114 3.55 -22.48 -2.90
N GLU A 115 3.60 -22.04 -1.64
CA GLU A 115 4.24 -22.79 -0.55
C GLU A 115 3.19 -23.32 0.43
N PHE A 116 3.37 -24.56 0.90
CA PHE A 116 2.48 -25.19 1.89
C PHE A 116 3.30 -25.60 3.13
N PRO A 117 2.81 -25.32 4.36
CA PRO A 117 1.47 -24.82 4.68
C PRO A 117 1.31 -23.30 4.64
N GLU A 118 2.39 -22.55 4.53
CA GLU A 118 2.39 -21.10 4.74
C GLU A 118 3.00 -20.37 3.55
N THR A 119 2.50 -19.18 3.25
CA THR A 119 3.07 -18.22 2.30
C THR A 119 3.21 -16.86 3.00
N PRO A 120 4.37 -16.18 2.93
CA PRO A 120 4.55 -14.88 3.56
C PRO A 120 3.61 -13.80 3.00
N TYR A 121 3.07 -12.94 3.88
CA TYR A 121 2.20 -11.82 3.52
C TYR A 121 2.88 -10.83 2.56
N SER A 122 4.19 -10.60 2.72
CA SER A 122 4.98 -9.75 1.81
C SER A 122 4.89 -10.22 0.36
N ASP A 123 4.96 -11.52 0.14
CA ASP A 123 4.98 -12.10 -1.21
C ASP A 123 3.60 -11.95 -1.87
N VAL A 124 2.54 -12.17 -1.09
CA VAL A 124 1.15 -11.97 -1.53
C VAL A 124 0.87 -10.50 -1.80
N MET A 125 1.38 -9.60 -0.95
CA MET A 125 1.28 -8.15 -1.12
C MET A 125 1.96 -7.71 -2.41
N ASP A 126 3.22 -8.09 -2.63
CA ASP A 126 3.99 -7.73 -3.83
C ASP A 126 3.31 -8.25 -5.10
N GLY A 127 2.84 -9.49 -5.06
CA GLY A 127 2.10 -10.10 -6.16
C GLY A 127 0.82 -9.36 -6.50
N TYR A 128 0.02 -9.02 -5.48
CA TYR A 128 -1.20 -8.25 -5.67
C TYR A 128 -0.93 -6.83 -6.15
N LEU A 129 0.04 -6.12 -5.57
CA LEU A 129 0.38 -4.74 -5.96
C LEU A 129 0.86 -4.67 -7.41
N LYS A 130 1.58 -5.69 -7.88
CA LYS A 130 1.90 -5.83 -9.30
C LYS A 130 0.63 -5.91 -10.15
N TYR A 131 -0.30 -6.80 -9.80
CA TYR A 131 -1.58 -6.91 -10.51
C TYR A 131 -2.38 -5.60 -10.46
N ALA A 132 -2.48 -4.95 -9.30
CA ALA A 132 -3.26 -3.73 -9.13
C ALA A 132 -2.77 -2.59 -10.04
N ARG A 133 -1.45 -2.48 -10.24
CA ARG A 133 -0.86 -1.51 -11.19
C ARG A 133 -1.16 -1.87 -12.65
N GLU A 134 -1.14 -3.15 -13.01
CA GLU A 134 -1.49 -3.62 -14.35
C GLU A 134 -3.00 -3.48 -14.64
N ALA A 135 -3.85 -3.63 -13.62
CA ALA A 135 -5.30 -3.56 -13.74
C ALA A 135 -5.80 -2.16 -14.13
N GLU A 136 -5.11 -1.10 -13.72
CA GLU A 136 -5.41 0.29 -14.13
C GLU A 136 -5.40 0.46 -15.65
N ASP A 137 -4.43 -0.16 -16.33
CA ASP A 137 -4.28 -0.07 -17.78
C ASP A 137 -5.15 -1.09 -18.53
N LEU A 138 -5.65 -2.12 -17.83
CA LEU A 138 -6.40 -3.23 -18.41
C LEU A 138 -7.86 -2.86 -18.71
N TYR A 139 -8.46 -1.99 -17.89
CA TYR A 139 -9.88 -1.68 -17.95
C TYR A 139 -10.13 -0.26 -18.49
N GLU A 140 -11.11 -0.12 -19.39
CA GLU A 140 -11.58 1.20 -19.87
C GLU A 140 -12.39 1.98 -18.80
N VAL A 141 -12.66 1.35 -17.65
CA VAL A 141 -13.41 1.90 -16.52
C VAL A 141 -12.55 1.86 -15.26
N PRO A 142 -12.84 2.69 -14.23
CA PRO A 142 -12.03 2.73 -13.02
C PRO A 142 -11.86 1.36 -12.36
N TYR A 143 -10.62 1.02 -12.01
CA TYR A 143 -10.29 -0.08 -11.13
C TYR A 143 -10.11 0.42 -9.69
N TYR A 144 -10.91 -0.11 -8.77
CA TYR A 144 -10.81 0.16 -7.35
C TYR A 144 -9.92 -0.91 -6.70
N PRO A 145 -8.71 -0.57 -6.24
CA PRO A 145 -7.84 -1.54 -5.60
C PRO A 145 -8.42 -2.04 -4.27
N ASN A 146 -7.86 -3.13 -3.78
CA ASN A 146 -8.24 -3.83 -2.57
C ASN A 146 -7.06 -3.86 -1.59
N ALA A 147 -7.32 -3.81 -0.30
CA ALA A 147 -6.37 -4.24 0.71
C ALA A 147 -6.95 -5.41 1.53
N SER A 148 -6.19 -6.50 1.62
CA SER A 148 -6.57 -7.69 2.39
C SER A 148 -5.76 -7.78 3.67
N VAL A 149 -6.39 -8.15 4.78
CA VAL A 149 -5.69 -8.39 6.06
C VAL A 149 -4.91 -9.70 6.01
N GLY A 150 -5.39 -10.72 5.31
CA GLY A 150 -4.71 -12.01 5.20
C GLY A 150 -5.56 -13.07 4.51
N TRP A 151 -5.18 -14.32 4.70
CA TRP A 151 -5.98 -15.48 4.28
C TRP A 151 -5.59 -16.71 5.11
N ASP A 152 -6.54 -17.29 5.84
CA ASP A 152 -6.39 -18.54 6.59
C ASP A 152 -7.72 -19.29 6.66
N SER A 153 -7.91 -20.25 5.77
CA SER A 153 -9.10 -21.12 5.76
C SER A 153 -8.97 -22.34 6.68
N SER A 154 -7.86 -22.50 7.42
CA SER A 154 -7.65 -23.65 8.31
C SER A 154 -8.72 -23.81 9.40
N PRO A 155 -9.39 -22.76 9.93
CA PRO A 155 -10.51 -22.96 10.85
C PRO A 155 -11.70 -23.73 10.25
N ARG A 156 -11.77 -23.85 8.92
CA ARG A 156 -12.80 -24.61 8.20
C ARG A 156 -12.42 -26.07 7.95
N THR A 157 -11.20 -26.49 8.30
CA THR A 157 -10.77 -27.90 8.16
C THR A 157 -11.15 -28.75 9.37
N ASP A 158 -11.00 -30.07 9.24
CA ASP A 158 -11.12 -30.99 10.37
C ASP A 158 -9.91 -30.82 11.31
N GLN A 159 -10.16 -30.27 12.49
CA GLN A 159 -9.13 -30.00 13.49
C GLN A 159 -8.57 -31.27 14.16
N SER A 160 -9.20 -32.43 13.93
CA SER A 160 -8.73 -33.72 14.45
C SER A 160 -7.78 -34.46 13.49
N GLY A 161 -7.74 -34.04 12.22
CA GLY A 161 -6.94 -34.64 11.17
C GLY A 161 -5.66 -33.85 10.86
N PRO A 162 -4.76 -34.41 10.01
CA PRO A 162 -3.60 -33.68 9.54
C PRO A 162 -4.02 -32.55 8.58
N PHE A 163 -3.37 -31.39 8.69
CA PHE A 163 -3.48 -30.33 7.69
C PHE A 163 -2.66 -30.72 6.45
N VAL A 164 -3.34 -31.06 5.37
CA VAL A 164 -2.75 -31.48 4.08
C VAL A 164 -3.08 -30.47 2.99
N ASN A 165 -2.40 -30.51 1.85
CA ASN A 165 -2.75 -29.66 0.70
C ASN A 165 -3.75 -30.42 -0.19
N ALA A 166 -5.05 -30.23 0.05
CA ALA A 166 -6.14 -30.96 -0.62
C ALA A 166 -7.14 -30.03 -1.34
N GLY A 167 -6.82 -28.75 -1.48
CA GLY A 167 -7.74 -27.72 -1.97
C GLY A 167 -8.67 -27.22 -0.87
N TYR A 168 -9.45 -26.17 -1.15
CA TYR A 168 -10.24 -25.48 -0.12
C TYR A 168 -11.12 -26.44 0.71
N PRO A 169 -11.11 -26.35 2.06
CA PRO A 169 -10.39 -25.35 2.89
C PRO A 169 -8.95 -25.74 3.29
N TYR A 170 -8.45 -26.88 2.81
CA TYR A 170 -7.09 -27.40 3.00
C TYR A 170 -6.09 -26.78 1.99
N THR A 171 -5.96 -25.47 2.02
CA THR A 171 -5.03 -24.67 1.19
C THR A 171 -3.90 -24.11 2.04
N PRO A 172 -2.79 -23.62 1.44
CA PRO A 172 -1.88 -22.75 2.17
C PRO A 172 -2.58 -21.57 2.86
N VAL A 173 -1.97 -21.10 3.94
CA VAL A 173 -2.37 -19.91 4.69
C VAL A 173 -1.34 -18.81 4.52
N VAL A 174 -1.76 -17.57 4.73
CA VAL A 174 -0.89 -16.39 4.68
C VAL A 174 -0.41 -16.07 6.09
N THR A 175 0.90 -15.93 6.26
CA THR A 175 1.52 -15.63 7.57
C THR A 175 2.36 -14.36 7.53
N GLY A 176 2.66 -13.79 8.70
CA GLY A 176 3.39 -12.51 8.80
C GLY A 176 2.54 -11.26 8.54
N ASN A 177 1.22 -11.44 8.43
CA ASN A 177 0.23 -10.38 8.21
C ASN A 177 -0.07 -9.57 9.49
N THR A 178 0.96 -9.02 10.12
CA THR A 178 0.82 -8.18 11.33
C THR A 178 0.12 -6.84 11.03
N PRO A 179 -0.38 -6.10 12.05
CA PRO A 179 -0.91 -4.75 11.83
C PRO A 179 0.06 -3.78 11.14
N ASP A 180 1.35 -3.91 11.37
CA ASP A 180 2.38 -3.11 10.69
C ASP A 180 2.51 -3.50 9.20
N ALA A 181 2.49 -4.79 8.90
CA ALA A 181 2.51 -5.28 7.51
C ALA A 181 1.22 -4.89 6.75
N PHE A 182 0.06 -4.97 7.42
CA PHE A 182 -1.19 -4.47 6.85
C PHE A 182 -1.14 -2.96 6.61
N ARG A 183 -0.57 -2.18 7.54
CA ARG A 183 -0.34 -0.73 7.37
C ARG A 183 0.51 -0.46 6.12
N GLU A 184 1.57 -1.23 5.89
CA GLU A 184 2.39 -1.14 4.69
C GLU A 184 1.59 -1.44 3.41
N GLY A 185 0.77 -2.49 3.42
CA GLY A 185 -0.15 -2.80 2.31
C GLY A 185 -1.12 -1.66 2.00
N LEU A 186 -1.71 -1.05 3.05
CA LEU A 186 -2.59 0.11 2.91
C LEU A 186 -1.85 1.34 2.35
N PHE A 187 -0.60 1.59 2.78
CA PHE A 187 0.23 2.66 2.23
C PHE A 187 0.47 2.48 0.74
N ASN A 188 0.86 1.26 0.31
CA ASN A 188 1.10 0.97 -1.09
C ASN A 188 -0.17 1.13 -1.95
N VAL A 189 -1.32 0.70 -1.45
CA VAL A 189 -2.62 0.92 -2.12
C VAL A 189 -2.95 2.41 -2.20
N ARG A 190 -2.71 3.16 -1.11
CA ARG A 190 -2.89 4.61 -1.10
C ARG A 190 -1.99 5.30 -2.13
N ASP A 191 -0.74 4.88 -2.27
CA ASP A 191 0.18 5.46 -3.25
C ASP A 191 -0.31 5.27 -4.69
N ILE A 192 -1.02 4.17 -5.00
CA ILE A 192 -1.73 4.00 -6.29
C ILE A 192 -2.86 5.04 -6.40
N LEU A 193 -3.69 5.19 -5.37
CA LEU A 193 -4.84 6.11 -5.37
C LEU A 193 -4.44 7.59 -5.43
N ASP A 194 -3.32 7.97 -4.82
CA ASP A 194 -2.90 9.37 -4.74
C ASP A 194 -2.48 9.94 -6.12
N THR A 195 -2.29 9.07 -7.13
CA THR A 195 -2.12 9.46 -8.54
C THR A 195 -3.43 9.89 -9.23
N ARG A 196 -4.59 9.65 -8.59
CA ARG A 196 -5.93 9.89 -9.15
C ARG A 196 -6.55 11.18 -8.64
N SER A 197 -7.58 11.64 -9.34
CA SER A 197 -8.47 12.70 -8.83
C SER A 197 -9.20 12.22 -7.57
N ALA A 198 -9.52 13.14 -6.67
CA ALA A 198 -10.03 12.81 -5.33
C ALA A 198 -11.32 11.97 -5.35
N ASP A 199 -12.18 12.21 -6.35
CA ASP A 199 -13.42 11.48 -6.61
C ASP A 199 -13.22 10.03 -7.07
N GLN A 200 -12.01 9.67 -7.53
CA GLN A 200 -11.64 8.32 -7.97
C GLN A 200 -10.80 7.55 -6.95
N ARG A 201 -10.56 8.13 -5.76
CA ARG A 201 -9.76 7.51 -4.68
C ARG A 201 -10.59 6.55 -3.83
N ILE A 202 -11.10 5.51 -4.48
CA ILE A 202 -11.91 4.46 -3.85
C ILE A 202 -11.07 3.19 -3.74
N LEU A 203 -11.09 2.56 -2.57
CA LEU A 203 -10.59 1.20 -2.38
C LEU A 203 -11.65 0.32 -1.71
N THR A 204 -11.45 -0.99 -1.82
CA THR A 204 -12.15 -2.00 -1.03
C THR A 204 -11.23 -2.57 0.05
N LEU A 205 -11.82 -3.01 1.16
CA LEU A 205 -11.11 -3.71 2.23
C LEU A 205 -11.70 -5.11 2.34
N ASN A 206 -10.85 -6.14 2.29
CA ASN A 206 -11.23 -7.50 2.64
C ASN A 206 -10.66 -7.87 4.02
N CYS A 207 -11.51 -8.03 5.02
CA CYS A 207 -12.90 -7.53 5.09
C CYS A 207 -13.23 -7.10 6.53
N TRP A 208 -14.50 -6.78 6.82
CA TRP A 208 -14.89 -6.48 8.20
C TRP A 208 -14.74 -7.70 9.12
N ASN A 209 -15.32 -8.87 8.79
CA ASN A 209 -15.53 -9.96 9.76
C ASN A 209 -15.50 -11.39 9.18
N GLU A 210 -14.66 -11.67 8.18
CA GLU A 210 -14.50 -13.03 7.60
C GLU A 210 -13.51 -13.86 8.43
N TRP A 211 -13.88 -14.08 9.69
CA TRP A 211 -13.08 -14.78 10.70
C TRP A 211 -12.62 -16.16 10.29
N THR A 212 -13.47 -16.90 9.58
CA THR A 212 -13.20 -18.28 9.16
C THR A 212 -12.28 -18.39 7.95
N GLU A 213 -11.85 -17.25 7.39
CA GLU A 213 -10.80 -17.19 6.36
C GLU A 213 -9.65 -16.27 6.81
N GLY A 214 -9.56 -15.95 8.10
CA GLY A 214 -8.46 -15.16 8.65
C GLY A 214 -8.31 -13.73 8.11
N SER A 215 -9.30 -13.23 7.36
CA SER A 215 -9.24 -11.93 6.69
C SER A 215 -10.23 -10.94 7.30
N TYR A 216 -10.04 -10.60 8.58
CA TYR A 216 -10.95 -9.74 9.35
C TYR A 216 -10.26 -8.47 9.85
N LEU A 217 -11.00 -7.37 9.84
CA LEU A 217 -10.61 -6.07 10.38
C LEU A 217 -11.23 -5.82 11.76
N GLU A 218 -12.29 -6.57 12.11
CA GLU A 218 -12.96 -6.52 13.39
C GLU A 218 -11.97 -6.74 14.55
N PRO A 219 -12.02 -5.94 15.63
CA PRO A 219 -11.11 -6.10 16.75
C PRO A 219 -11.14 -7.49 17.37
N ASP A 220 -9.97 -8.03 17.67
CA ASP A 220 -9.78 -9.34 18.28
C ASP A 220 -9.16 -9.23 19.68
N THR A 221 -8.85 -10.37 20.30
CA THR A 221 -8.16 -10.42 21.60
C THR A 221 -6.64 -10.37 21.50
N THR A 222 -6.07 -10.39 20.29
CA THR A 222 -4.63 -10.48 20.04
C THR A 222 -4.04 -9.11 19.74
N TYR A 223 -4.58 -8.44 18.73
CA TYR A 223 -4.19 -7.12 18.23
C TYR A 223 -5.19 -6.03 18.63
N GLY A 224 -6.39 -6.38 19.11
CA GLY A 224 -7.39 -5.39 19.51
C GLY A 224 -7.72 -4.45 18.36
N PHE A 225 -7.52 -3.15 18.55
CA PHE A 225 -7.82 -2.13 17.53
C PHE A 225 -6.69 -1.88 16.52
N GLN A 226 -5.56 -2.59 16.58
CA GLN A 226 -4.35 -2.20 15.83
C GLN A 226 -4.55 -2.19 14.30
N TYR A 227 -5.34 -3.09 13.71
CA TYR A 227 -5.64 -3.02 12.27
C TYR A 227 -6.51 -1.81 11.90
N LEU A 228 -7.47 -1.42 12.75
CA LEU A 228 -8.26 -0.19 12.55
C LEU A 228 -7.39 1.07 12.73
N GLU A 229 -6.46 1.06 13.68
CA GLU A 229 -5.48 2.13 13.84
C GLU A 229 -4.50 2.19 12.66
N ALA A 230 -4.18 1.06 12.01
CA ALA A 230 -3.44 1.04 10.75
C ALA A 230 -4.21 1.76 9.63
N VAL A 231 -5.49 1.41 9.41
CA VAL A 231 -6.37 2.12 8.45
C VAL A 231 -6.40 3.61 8.75
N ARG A 232 -6.63 3.98 10.02
CA ARG A 232 -6.65 5.37 10.45
C ARG A 232 -5.31 6.06 10.20
N SER A 233 -4.18 5.43 10.47
CA SER A 233 -2.85 6.04 10.29
C SER A 233 -2.54 6.36 8.83
N VAL A 234 -3.06 5.55 7.90
CA VAL A 234 -2.83 5.72 6.46
C VAL A 234 -3.79 6.72 5.84
N PHE A 235 -5.07 6.66 6.17
CA PHE A 235 -6.10 7.45 5.46
C PHE A 235 -6.59 8.68 6.23
N LYS A 236 -6.30 8.80 7.52
CA LYS A 236 -6.62 10.02 8.25
C LYS A 236 -5.58 11.08 7.93
N GLU A 237 -6.04 12.21 7.38
CA GLU A 237 -5.20 13.39 7.33
C GLU A 237 -4.77 13.79 8.74
N LEU A 238 -3.44 13.83 8.96
CA LEU A 238 -2.88 14.38 10.18
C LEU A 238 -2.95 15.90 10.08
N ASP A 239 -4.01 16.48 10.63
CA ASP A 239 -3.99 17.90 10.99
C ASP A 239 -3.08 18.07 12.19
N TYR A 240 -1.94 18.74 11.99
CA TYR A 240 -1.15 19.22 13.12
C TYR A 240 -2.02 20.18 13.92
N ARG A 241 -2.21 19.89 15.21
CA ARG A 241 -3.08 20.67 16.12
C ARG A 241 -2.68 22.15 16.21
N ASP A 242 -1.45 22.48 15.83
CA ASP A 242 -0.89 23.83 15.85
C ASP A 242 -0.91 24.53 14.50
N GLY A 243 -1.47 23.91 13.45
CA GLY A 243 -1.65 24.53 12.14
C GLY A 243 -0.36 24.73 11.34
N ARG A 244 0.74 24.05 11.69
CA ARG A 244 1.97 24.11 10.89
C ARG A 244 1.75 23.55 9.47
N PRO A 245 2.46 24.04 8.45
CA PRO A 245 2.35 23.56 7.07
C PRO A 245 2.59 22.05 6.97
N LYS A 246 1.81 21.40 6.11
CA LYS A 246 1.99 19.99 5.78
C LYS A 246 3.05 19.85 4.68
N ALA A 247 3.80 18.76 4.69
CA ALA A 247 4.61 18.40 3.55
C ALA A 247 3.68 18.01 2.39
N GLU A 248 3.64 18.82 1.34
CA GLU A 248 2.85 18.54 0.12
C GLU A 248 3.61 17.65 -0.87
N MET A 249 4.93 17.53 -0.68
CA MET A 249 5.80 16.74 -1.53
C MET A 249 6.33 15.54 -0.74
N ARG A 250 6.21 14.36 -1.34
CA ARG A 250 6.86 13.13 -0.89
C ARG A 250 7.88 12.73 -1.93
N MET A 251 9.08 12.38 -1.48
CA MET A 251 10.11 11.78 -2.34
C MET A 251 10.07 10.28 -2.11
N GLU A 252 9.85 9.51 -3.18
CA GLU A 252 10.01 8.06 -3.15
C GLU A 252 11.49 7.74 -2.93
N ALA A 253 11.81 7.24 -1.73
CA ALA A 253 13.15 6.78 -1.39
C ALA A 253 13.19 5.26 -1.47
N LYS A 254 14.01 4.72 -2.36
CA LYS A 254 14.31 3.30 -2.39
C LYS A 254 15.42 3.00 -1.38
N ASP A 255 15.11 2.23 -0.36
CA ASP A 255 16.12 1.76 0.60
C ASP A 255 17.15 0.89 -0.11
N GLN A 256 18.44 1.23 0.06
CA GLN A 256 19.60 0.50 -0.49
C GLN A 256 20.33 -0.29 0.60
N GLY A 257 19.79 -0.31 1.83
CA GLY A 257 20.48 -0.81 3.00
C GLY A 257 21.61 0.12 3.45
N VAL A 258 22.58 -0.44 4.17
CA VAL A 258 23.70 0.33 4.72
C VAL A 258 24.70 0.64 3.60
N VAL A 259 24.87 1.93 3.28
CA VAL A 259 25.82 2.41 2.24
C VAL A 259 27.12 2.97 2.82
N LEU A 260 27.17 3.24 4.13
CA LEU A 260 28.37 3.70 4.83
C LEU A 260 28.44 3.03 6.20
N HIS A 261 29.42 2.13 6.39
CA HIS A 261 29.75 1.59 7.70
C HIS A 261 30.71 2.54 8.41
N HIS A 262 30.73 2.59 9.75
CA HIS A 262 31.78 3.26 10.52
C HIS A 262 32.86 2.25 10.92
N GLY A 263 34.05 2.71 11.36
CA GLY A 263 35.10 1.84 11.90
C GLY A 263 36.35 1.69 11.02
N ASP A 264 36.27 2.10 9.75
CA ASP A 264 37.34 2.02 8.76
C ASP A 264 37.74 3.40 8.20
N GLY A 265 37.26 4.50 8.82
CA GLY A 265 37.65 5.84 8.44
C GLY A 265 39.16 6.11 8.61
N PRO A 266 39.76 6.95 7.76
CA PRO A 266 41.17 7.33 7.87
C PRO A 266 41.54 7.77 9.29
N HIS A 267 42.70 7.30 9.77
CA HIS A 267 43.21 7.62 11.11
C HIS A 267 42.23 7.29 12.26
N SER A 268 41.33 6.32 12.05
CA SER A 268 40.31 5.92 13.04
C SER A 268 39.34 7.05 13.38
N CYS A 269 39.09 7.97 12.45
CA CYS A 269 38.26 9.15 12.69
C CYS A 269 36.81 8.83 13.08
N ASP A 270 36.27 7.69 12.64
CA ASP A 270 34.89 7.24 12.91
C ASP A 270 34.83 5.91 13.66
N ILE A 271 35.88 5.55 14.39
CA ILE A 271 36.00 4.25 15.04
C ILE A 271 34.83 3.95 16.00
N TYR A 272 34.22 4.98 16.59
CA TYR A 272 33.10 4.84 17.52
C TYR A 272 31.72 5.07 16.87
N GLY A 273 31.65 5.58 15.64
CA GLY A 273 30.37 5.88 14.99
C GLY A 273 30.46 6.89 13.85
N ALA A 274 29.43 6.88 13.01
CA ALA A 274 29.16 7.85 11.96
C ALA A 274 27.67 8.25 12.01
N ARG A 275 27.35 9.55 11.97
CA ARG A 275 25.95 10.04 11.98
C ARG A 275 25.79 11.37 11.26
N ASP A 276 24.56 11.89 11.27
CA ASP A 276 24.21 13.26 10.87
C ASP A 276 24.79 13.66 9.51
N VAL A 277 24.28 13.00 8.45
CA VAL A 277 24.81 13.12 7.10
C VAL A 277 24.24 14.33 6.33
N TRP A 278 25.08 14.94 5.50
CA TRP A 278 24.71 15.95 4.52
C TRP A 278 25.33 15.62 3.16
N VAL A 279 24.49 15.33 2.16
CA VAL A 279 24.94 14.94 0.82
C VAL A 279 24.62 16.04 -0.19
N PHE A 280 25.58 16.38 -1.04
CA PHE A 280 25.42 17.32 -2.13
C PHE A 280 26.19 16.87 -3.38
N GLU A 281 25.74 17.30 -4.56
CA GLU A 281 26.40 17.01 -5.83
C GLU A 281 27.18 18.23 -6.31
N SER A 282 28.41 18.02 -6.78
CA SER A 282 29.18 19.01 -7.54
C SER A 282 30.02 18.29 -8.59
N ASP A 283 30.11 18.85 -9.79
CA ASP A 283 30.94 18.31 -10.88
C ASP A 283 30.73 16.81 -11.19
N ARG A 284 29.47 16.33 -11.08
CA ARG A 284 29.06 14.92 -11.26
C ARG A 284 29.67 13.94 -10.24
N GLU A 285 30.04 14.45 -9.08
CA GLU A 285 30.46 13.68 -7.92
C GLU A 285 29.60 14.08 -6.71
N PHE A 286 29.31 13.10 -5.86
CA PHE A 286 28.57 13.30 -4.63
C PHE A 286 29.55 13.42 -3.47
N TYR A 287 29.30 14.40 -2.62
CA TYR A 287 30.07 14.68 -1.42
C TYR A 287 29.14 14.48 -0.22
N MET A 288 29.59 13.70 0.76
CA MET A 288 28.88 13.47 2.01
C MET A 288 29.74 14.03 3.15
N HIS A 289 29.23 15.04 3.82
CA HIS A 289 29.68 15.36 5.15
C HIS A 289 28.96 14.46 6.15
N TYR A 290 29.69 13.96 7.14
CA TYR A 290 29.14 13.15 8.21
C TYR A 290 29.92 13.39 9.50
N ASP A 291 29.25 13.19 10.63
CA ASP A 291 29.85 13.30 11.96
C ASP A 291 30.57 12.01 12.30
N ALA A 292 31.89 12.06 12.31
CA ALA A 292 32.76 10.95 12.66
C ALA A 292 33.10 11.01 14.16
N ALA A 293 32.78 9.94 14.89
CA ALA A 293 33.14 9.78 16.28
C ALA A 293 34.51 9.11 16.41
N GLY A 294 35.53 9.92 16.71
CA GLY A 294 36.91 9.48 16.84
C GLY A 294 37.45 9.55 18.27
N PRO A 295 38.72 9.17 18.49
CA PRO A 295 39.39 9.23 19.78
C PRO A 295 39.47 10.63 20.40
N THR A 296 39.44 11.67 19.58
CA THR A 296 39.62 13.06 20.00
C THR A 296 38.32 13.83 20.14
N GLY A 297 37.21 13.34 19.57
CA GLY A 297 35.92 14.00 19.59
C GLY A 297 35.08 13.69 18.34
N TRP A 298 34.02 14.48 18.17
CA TRP A 298 33.16 14.44 16.99
C TRP A 298 33.66 15.46 15.96
N LEU A 299 34.00 14.99 14.77
CA LEU A 299 34.52 15.82 13.70
C LEU A 299 33.72 15.63 12.41
N CYS A 300 33.44 16.74 11.74
CA CYS A 300 32.93 16.74 10.39
C CYS A 300 33.95 16.09 9.47
N SER A 301 33.58 14.97 8.89
CA SER A 301 34.37 14.19 7.95
C SER A 301 33.72 14.16 6.58
N LEU A 302 34.54 13.90 5.56
CA LEU A 302 34.10 13.84 4.17
C LEU A 302 34.18 12.39 3.66
N ALA A 303 33.16 11.98 2.92
CA ALA A 303 33.20 10.86 2.00
C ALA A 303 32.74 11.30 0.61
N VAL A 304 33.22 10.65 -0.44
CA VAL A 304 32.83 10.95 -1.83
C VAL A 304 32.28 9.71 -2.53
N SER A 305 31.37 9.91 -3.46
CA SER A 305 30.75 8.83 -4.24
C SER A 305 30.40 9.29 -5.65
N LYS A 306 30.29 8.34 -6.57
CA LYS A 306 29.78 8.57 -7.94
C LYS A 306 28.39 8.01 -8.17
N ASP A 307 27.86 7.23 -7.22
CA ASP A 307 26.63 6.46 -7.38
C ASP A 307 25.72 6.44 -6.14
N LEU A 308 26.07 7.19 -5.09
CA LEU A 308 25.39 7.27 -3.79
C LEU A 308 25.38 5.98 -2.97
N VAL A 309 25.98 4.90 -3.49
CA VAL A 309 25.99 3.57 -2.85
C VAL A 309 27.39 3.22 -2.34
N HIS A 310 28.43 3.49 -3.13
CA HIS A 310 29.82 3.22 -2.77
C HIS A 310 30.51 4.53 -2.39
N TRP A 311 30.99 4.59 -1.15
CA TRP A 311 31.57 5.80 -0.56
C TRP A 311 33.05 5.61 -0.24
N GLU A 312 33.88 6.55 -0.68
CA GLU A 312 35.30 6.64 -0.30
C GLU A 312 35.48 7.70 0.79
N LYS A 313 35.85 7.25 2.00
CA LYS A 313 36.09 8.14 3.13
C LYS A 313 37.42 8.87 3.00
N LYS A 314 37.36 10.20 3.12
CA LYS A 314 38.52 11.09 3.10
C LYS A 314 38.98 11.50 4.51
N GLY A 315 38.14 11.28 5.52
CA GLY A 315 38.43 11.59 6.92
C GLY A 315 38.00 13.01 7.32
N PRO A 316 38.45 13.50 8.50
CA PRO A 316 38.05 14.81 9.01
C PRO A 316 38.47 15.94 8.07
N ILE A 317 37.57 16.89 7.86
CA ILE A 317 37.82 18.12 7.08
C ILE A 317 37.84 19.37 7.97
N LEU A 318 37.47 19.23 9.23
CA LEU A 318 37.63 20.23 10.28
C LEU A 318 38.54 19.68 11.37
N GLU A 319 39.36 20.56 11.93
CA GLU A 319 40.12 20.31 13.15
C GLU A 319 39.37 20.87 14.35
N LEU A 320 39.67 20.34 15.54
CA LEU A 320 39.19 20.98 16.78
C LEU A 320 39.86 22.34 16.94
N GLY A 321 39.11 23.30 17.46
CA GLY A 321 39.68 24.58 17.85
C GLY A 321 40.67 24.44 19.00
N GLU A 322 41.47 25.50 19.18
CA GLU A 322 42.39 25.64 20.32
C GLU A 322 41.67 25.48 21.67
N PRO A 323 42.39 25.16 22.76
CA PRO A 323 41.81 25.14 24.10
C PRO A 323 41.00 26.42 24.39
N ASP A 324 39.82 26.25 24.98
CA ASP A 324 38.81 27.29 25.28
C ASP A 324 38.06 27.89 24.07
N ALA A 325 38.35 27.46 22.83
CA ALA A 325 37.54 27.80 21.67
C ALA A 325 36.16 27.11 21.72
N GLN A 326 35.18 27.71 21.02
CA GLN A 326 33.80 27.20 20.99
C GLN A 326 33.67 25.84 20.30
N ASP A 327 34.70 25.38 19.58
CA ASP A 327 34.77 24.10 18.87
C ASP A 327 35.93 23.22 19.37
N SER A 328 36.42 23.49 20.59
CA SER A 328 37.57 22.79 21.19
C SER A 328 37.31 21.32 21.57
N LYS A 329 36.04 20.87 21.57
CA LYS A 329 35.65 19.48 21.84
C LYS A 329 34.85 18.81 20.72
N SER A 330 34.26 19.60 19.83
CA SER A 330 33.55 19.11 18.65
C SER A 330 33.54 20.19 17.59
N ALA A 331 33.76 19.78 16.35
CA ALA A 331 33.58 20.59 15.14
C ALA A 331 32.84 19.71 14.12
N SER A 332 31.50 19.63 14.26
CA SER A 332 30.67 18.62 13.60
C SER A 332 29.50 19.24 12.83
N TYR A 333 28.58 18.45 12.30
CA TYR A 333 27.40 18.81 11.53
C TYR A 333 27.69 19.79 10.38
N GLY A 334 28.62 19.40 9.50
CA GLY A 334 29.05 20.21 8.37
C GLY A 334 28.00 20.30 7.26
N ILE A 335 27.32 21.44 7.17
CA ILE A 335 26.35 21.72 6.10
C ILE A 335 26.99 22.63 5.08
N THR A 336 27.04 22.16 3.83
CA THR A 336 27.56 22.93 2.70
C THR A 336 26.43 23.59 1.92
N TYR A 337 26.62 24.85 1.57
CA TYR A 337 25.71 25.61 0.71
C TYR A 337 26.50 26.38 -0.36
N GLN A 338 26.05 26.33 -1.60
CA GLN A 338 26.64 27.08 -2.71
C GLN A 338 25.84 28.37 -2.97
N GLU A 339 26.51 29.51 -2.89
CA GLU A 339 25.96 30.82 -3.27
C GLU A 339 26.74 31.38 -4.46
N GLY A 340 26.18 31.22 -5.67
CA GLY A 340 26.87 31.58 -6.90
C GLY A 340 28.13 30.74 -7.11
N GLU A 341 29.30 31.39 -7.18
CA GLU A 341 30.60 30.71 -7.31
C GLU A 341 31.23 30.37 -5.95
N ASN A 342 30.65 30.82 -4.85
CA ASN A 342 31.20 30.63 -3.50
C ASN A 342 30.57 29.41 -2.82
N TRP A 343 31.42 28.68 -2.08
CA TRP A 343 31.00 27.60 -1.21
C TRP A 343 31.11 28.03 0.25
N HIS A 344 30.04 27.78 1.01
CA HIS A 344 29.95 28.04 2.43
C HIS A 344 29.84 26.72 3.19
N LEU A 345 30.63 26.54 4.23
CA LEU A 345 30.52 25.42 5.17
C LEU A 345 30.10 25.98 6.53
N PHE A 346 28.94 25.56 7.01
CA PHE A 346 28.46 25.81 8.36
C PHE A 346 28.70 24.56 9.18
N TYR A 347 29.12 24.72 10.44
CA TYR A 347 29.37 23.61 11.34
C TYR A 347 28.96 23.97 12.77
N LEU A 348 28.71 22.92 13.56
CA LEU A 348 28.45 23.01 14.98
C LEU A 348 29.76 22.85 15.76
N GLY A 349 30.19 23.94 16.39
CA GLY A 349 31.22 23.94 17.41
C GLY A 349 30.61 23.74 18.80
N THR A 350 31.18 22.85 19.63
CA THR A 350 30.93 22.92 21.08
C THR A 350 32.20 22.69 21.90
N PRO A 351 32.42 23.45 22.99
CA PRO A 351 33.48 23.16 23.97
C PRO A 351 33.03 22.09 24.98
N ASN A 352 31.80 21.60 24.88
CA ASN A 352 31.20 20.61 25.78
C ASN A 352 30.67 19.43 24.96
N THR A 353 31.18 18.24 25.23
CA THR A 353 30.66 16.98 24.69
C THR A 353 30.45 16.02 25.85
N SER A 354 29.28 15.38 25.92
CA SER A 354 28.94 14.38 26.94
C SER A 354 29.58 13.03 26.68
#